data_AF-A0A382BVB0-F1
#
_entry.id   AF-A0A382BVB0-F1
#
_cell.length_a   1.000
_cell.length_b   1.000
_cell.length_c   1.000
_cell.angle_alpha   90.00
_cell.angle_beta   90.00
_cell.angle_gamma   90.00
#
_symmetry.space_group_name_H-M   'P 1'
#
loop_
_entity.id
_entity.type
_entity.pdbx_description
1 polymer ?
#
loop_
_entity_poly.entity_id
_entity_poly.type
_entity_poly.pdbx_seq_one_letter_code
_entity_poly.pdbx_strand_id
1 'polypeptide(L)' 'VNIVDAHRHLWDLSRNYHPWLCDHPPISFRYGDYHKICNNFLPEDYERDSAGYVVVGSVHIEAEWDPSDPVA' A
#
# COMPACT_ATOMS: atom_id res chain seq x y z
N VAL A 1 -0.63 -17.41 -18.55
CA VAL A 1 -1.65 -16.34 -18.74
C VAL A 1 -1.00 -15.03 -18.36
N ASN A 2 -1.21 -13.99 -19.15
CA ASN A 2 -0.71 -12.65 -18.83
C ASN A 2 -1.77 -11.91 -17.99
N ILE A 3 -1.33 -11.23 -16.94
CA ILE A 3 -2.21 -10.57 -15.96
C ILE A 3 -1.92 -9.07 -15.95
N VAL A 4 -2.98 -8.26 -15.89
CA VAL A 4 -2.87 -6.86 -15.47
C VAL A 4 -3.47 -6.78 -14.08
N ASP A 5 -2.66 -6.35 -13.10
CA ASP A 5 -3.14 -6.10 -11.75
C ASP A 5 -3.84 -4.75 -11.70
N ALA A 6 -5.16 -4.78 -11.67
CA ALA A 6 -5.97 -3.58 -11.78
C ALA A 6 -6.00 -2.72 -10.52
N HIS A 7 -5.48 -3.20 -9.38
CA HIS A 7 -5.57 -2.48 -8.11
C HIS A 7 -4.47 -2.90 -7.14
N ARG A 8 -3.42 -2.08 -7.03
CA ARG A 8 -2.42 -2.20 -5.96
C ARG A 8 -2.17 -0.88 -5.26
N HIS A 9 -1.78 -0.98 -3.99
CA HIS A 9 -1.25 0.14 -3.21
C HIS A 9 0.24 -0.07 -2.97
N LEU A 10 0.98 1.02 -2.88
CA LEU A 10 2.39 1.07 -2.53
C LEU A 10 2.57 2.24 -1.57
N TRP A 11 3.44 2.12 -0.58
CA TRP A 11 3.70 3.19 0.38
C TRP A 11 5.13 3.10 0.94
N ASP A 12 5.74 4.27 1.12
CA ASP A 12 7.01 4.46 1.81
C ASP A 12 6.79 5.27 3.09
N LEU A 13 6.56 4.58 4.20
CA LEU A 13 6.33 5.18 5.51
C LEU A 13 7.58 5.83 6.11
N SER A 14 8.75 5.65 5.48
CA SER A 14 9.98 6.37 5.88
C SER A 14 10.03 7.80 5.33
N ARG A 15 9.19 8.10 4.33
CA ARG A 15 9.16 9.40 3.63
C ARG A 15 7.80 10.08 3.67
N ASN A 16 6.73 9.29 3.68
CA ASN A 16 5.36 9.75 3.55
C ASN A 16 4.55 9.37 4.79
N TYR A 17 3.68 10.28 5.23
CA TYR A 17 2.82 10.06 6.38
C TYR A 17 1.43 9.62 5.92
N HIS A 18 1.05 8.39 6.29
CA HIS A 18 -0.29 7.86 6.13
C HIS A 18 -0.86 7.62 7.54
N PRO A 19 -1.78 8.46 8.04
CA PRO A 19 -2.22 8.40 9.45
C PRO A 19 -2.69 7.00 9.85
N TRP A 20 -3.43 6.33 8.96
CA TRP A 20 -3.95 4.99 9.20
C TRP A 20 -2.88 3.89 9.22
N LEU A 21 -1.66 4.12 8.73
CA LEU A 21 -0.55 3.15 8.80
C LEU A 21 0.49 3.52 9.88
N CYS A 22 0.57 4.78 10.28
CA CYS A 22 1.61 5.32 11.15
C CYS A 22 1.18 5.52 12.61
N ASP A 23 -0.09 5.84 12.86
CA ASP A 23 -0.52 6.28 14.19
C ASP A 23 -0.87 5.12 15.14
N HIS A 24 -0.69 5.37 16.44
CA HIS A 24 -1.11 4.47 17.50
C HIS A 24 -2.05 5.19 18.50
N PRO A 25 -3.13 4.53 18.97
CA PRO A 25 -3.55 3.18 18.60
C PRO A 25 -4.09 3.12 17.16
N PRO A 26 -4.01 1.96 16.49
CA PRO A 26 -4.57 1.80 15.16
C PRO A 26 -6.06 2.11 15.16
N ILE A 27 -6.54 2.72 14.08
CA ILE A 27 -7.98 2.93 13.88
C ILE A 27 -8.73 1.59 13.83
N SER A 28 -10.02 1.62 14.14
CA SER A 28 -10.90 0.47 13.91
C SER A 28 -11.11 0.28 12.40
N PHE A 29 -10.26 -0.55 11.78
CA PHE A 29 -10.24 -0.72 10.34
C PHE A 29 -11.24 -1.80 9.90
N ARG A 30 -11.84 -1.60 8.72
CA ARG A 30 -12.89 -2.47 8.16
C ARG A 30 -12.47 -3.94 7.98
N TYR A 31 -11.16 -4.22 7.97
CA TYR A 31 -10.60 -5.57 7.80
C TYR A 31 -10.00 -6.16 9.08
N GLY A 32 -10.17 -5.49 10.23
CA GLY A 32 -9.63 -5.93 11.51
C GLY A 32 -8.17 -5.49 11.71
N ASP A 33 -7.39 -6.31 12.41
CA ASP A 33 -5.99 -6.00 12.75
C ASP A 33 -5.10 -5.99 11.49
N TYR A 34 -4.48 -4.85 11.23
CA TYR A 34 -3.63 -4.59 10.06
C TYR A 34 -2.18 -4.27 10.42
N HIS A 35 -1.73 -4.49 11.67
CA HIS A 35 -0.36 -4.16 12.09
C HIS A 35 0.74 -4.76 11.19
N LYS A 36 0.46 -5.92 10.57
CA LYS A 36 1.42 -6.59 9.67
C LYS A 36 1.73 -5.82 8.38
N ILE A 37 0.91 -4.83 8.02
CA ILE A 37 1.12 -4.00 6.83
C ILE A 37 1.55 -2.57 7.19
N CYS A 38 1.68 -2.23 8.48
CA CYS A 38 2.18 -0.96 8.98
C CYS A 38 3.72 -0.84 8.82
N ASN A 39 4.21 -1.13 7.63
CA ASN A 39 5.61 -1.09 7.22
C ASN A 39 5.68 -0.78 5.73
N ASN A 40 6.84 -0.32 5.24
CA ASN A 40 7.05 -0.04 3.82
C ASN A 40 6.62 -1.21 2.92
N PHE A 41 5.99 -0.87 1.80
CA PHE A 41 5.68 -1.80 0.73
C PHE A 41 5.95 -1.10 -0.61
N LEU A 42 7.13 -1.40 -1.18
CA LEU A 42 7.71 -0.72 -2.33
C LEU A 42 7.57 -1.56 -3.61
N PRO A 43 7.88 -1.01 -4.81
CA PRO A 43 7.83 -1.78 -6.05
C PRO A 43 8.58 -3.11 -5.99
N GLU A 44 9.73 -3.16 -5.34
CA GLU A 44 10.55 -4.36 -5.20
C GLU A 44 9.87 -5.43 -4.32
N ASP A 45 9.10 -5.01 -3.32
CA ASP A 45 8.30 -5.92 -2.50
C ASP A 45 7.16 -6.53 -3.33
N TYR A 46 6.49 -5.71 -4.13
CA TYR A 46 5.45 -6.19 -5.04
C TYR A 46 6.00 -7.17 -6.08
N GLU A 47 7.14 -6.88 -6.68
CA GLU A 47 7.78 -7.79 -7.66
C GLU A 47 8.14 -9.13 -7.03
N ARG A 48 8.69 -9.13 -5.82
CA ARG A 48 8.97 -10.36 -5.07
C ARG A 48 7.70 -11.16 -4.80
N ASP A 49 6.66 -10.49 -4.31
CA ASP A 49 5.44 -11.17 -3.88
C ASP A 49 4.56 -11.63 -5.07
N SER A 50 4.73 -11.02 -6.24
CA SER A 50 4.04 -11.39 -7.49
C SER A 50 4.84 -12.30 -8.42
N ALA A 51 6.06 -12.71 -8.04
CA ALA A 51 6.99 -13.45 -8.91
C ALA A 51 6.45 -14.78 -9.50
N GLY A 52 5.39 -15.35 -8.91
CA GLY A 52 4.71 -16.54 -9.43
C GLY A 52 3.75 -16.26 -10.60
N TYR A 53 3.52 -15.00 -10.96
CA TYR A 53 2.56 -14.57 -11.95
C TYR A 53 3.23 -13.76 -13.07
N VAL A 54 2.71 -13.89 -14.29
CA VAL A 54 3.17 -13.07 -15.43
C VAL A 54 2.36 -11.75 -15.42
N VAL A 55 2.71 -10.85 -14.50
CA VAL A 55 2.11 -9.52 -14.42
C VAL A 55 2.76 -8.63 -15.50
N VAL A 56 1.97 -8.24 -16.51
CA VAL A 56 2.43 -7.44 -17.65
C VAL A 56 2.11 -5.95 -17.49
N GLY A 57 1.38 -5.59 -16.44
CA GLY A 57 1.00 -4.22 -16.13
C GLY A 57 0.28 -4.15 -14.80
N SER A 58 0.23 -2.96 -14.21
CA SER A 58 -0.48 -2.74 -12.95
C SER A 58 -0.96 -1.29 -12.82
N VAL A 59 -1.98 -1.08 -12.00
CA VAL A 59 -2.50 0.23 -11.66
C VAL A 59 -2.27 0.49 -10.18
N HIS A 60 -1.55 1.57 -9.88
CA HIS A 60 -1.40 2.06 -8.52
C HIS A 60 -2.62 2.92 -8.14
N ILE A 61 -3.18 2.66 -6.97
CA ILE A 61 -4.28 3.42 -6.36
C ILE A 61 -3.72 4.12 -5.11
N GLU A 62 -4.16 5.35 -4.85
CA GLU A 62 -3.71 6.10 -3.69
C GLU A 62 -4.05 5.34 -2.40
N ALA A 63 -3.21 5.48 -1.37
CA ALA A 63 -3.31 4.68 -0.14
C ALA A 63 -3.84 5.52 1.03
N GLU A 64 -4.94 6.25 0.84
CA GLU A 64 -5.57 7.10 1.87
C GLU A 64 -4.55 8.06 2.50
N TRP A 65 -4.18 9.09 1.73
CA TRP A 65 -3.22 10.12 2.15
C TRP A 65 -3.73 10.93 3.36
N ASP A 66 -2.83 11.66 4.02
CA ASP A 66 -3.21 12.58 5.09
C ASP A 66 -4.23 13.63 4.58
N PRO A 67 -5.47 13.64 5.10
CA PRO A 67 -6.48 14.61 4.67
C PRO A 67 -6.13 16.06 5.05
N SER A 68 -5.15 16.27 5.94
CA SER A 68 -4.65 17.60 6.30
C SER A 68 -3.70 18.19 5.24
N ASP A 69 -3.14 17.35 4.37
CA ASP A 69 -2.23 17.73 3.28
C ASP A 69 -2.57 17.03 1.95
N PRO A 70 -3.74 17.29 1.34
CA PRO A 70 -4.29 16.48 0.26
C PRO A 70 -3.61 16.67 -1.11
N VAL A 71 -2.56 17.48 -1.22
CA VAL A 71 -1.93 17.88 -2.50
C VAL A 71 -0.40 17.75 -2.52
N ALA A 72 0.16 17.06 -1.53
CA ALA A 72 1.60 16.83 -1.39
C ALA A 72 2.27 16.25 -2.65
#